data_AF-A0A7C6P655-F1
#
_entry.id   AF-A0A7C6P655-F1
#
_cell.length_a   1.000
_cell.length_b   1.000
_cell.length_c   1.000
_cell.angle_alpha   90.00
_cell.angle_beta   90.00
_cell.angle_gamma   90.00
#
_symmetry.space_group_name_H-M   'P 1'
#
loop_
_entity.id
_entity.type
_entity.pdbx_description
1 polymer ?
#
loop_
_entity_poly.entity_id
_entity_poly.type
_entity_poly.pdbx_seq_one_letter_code
_entity_poly.pdbx_strand_id
1 'polypeptide(L)' 'MIVWWGVLLIGIGALLVGAIVGFFVSRHLSKKHLKENPPVTENMIRAMFKSMGRTPSEKQVRQVMASMEQNK' A
#
# COMPACT_ATOMS: atom_id res chain seq x y z
N MET A 1 1.15 -37.07 -29.20
CA MET A 1 2.14 -36.07 -28.73
C MET A 1 1.59 -34.63 -28.63
N ILE A 2 0.55 -34.23 -29.38
CA ILE A 2 -0.02 -32.86 -29.36
C ILE A 2 -0.72 -32.47 -28.04
N VAL A 3 -1.30 -33.43 -27.33
CA VAL A 3 -2.08 -33.19 -26.11
C VAL A 3 -1.23 -32.56 -24.99
N TRP A 4 0.05 -32.93 -24.87
CA TRP A 4 0.96 -32.42 -23.85
C TRP A 4 1.29 -30.93 -24.05
N TRP A 5 1.43 -30.48 -25.30
CA TRP A 5 1.65 -29.07 -25.63
C TRP A 5 0.41 -28.21 -25.36
N GLY A 6 -0.79 -28.75 -25.58
CA GLY A 6 -2.05 -28.07 -25.25
C GLY A 6 -2.21 -27.84 -23.74
N VAL A 7 -1.90 -28.85 -22.91
CA VAL A 7 -1.93 -28.73 -21.45
C VAL A 7 -0.90 -27.70 -20.95
N LEU A 8 0.30 -27.69 -21.55
CA LEU A 8 1.36 -26.72 -21.21
C LEU A 8 0.91 -25.27 -21.47
N LEU A 9 0.33 -25.01 -22.64
CA LEU A 9 -0.15 -23.67 -23.02
C LEU A 9 -1.30 -23.19 -22.11
N ILE A 10 -2.24 -24.07 -21.78
CA ILE A 10 -3.34 -23.75 -20.86
C ILE A 10 -2.81 -23.48 -19.45
N GLY A 11 -1.83 -24.25 -18.97
CA GLY A 11 -1.20 -24.05 -17.66
C GLY A 11 -0.50 -22.70 -17.55
N ILE A 12 0.25 -22.30 -18.59
CA ILE A 12 0.91 -20.99 -18.66
C ILE A 12 -0.12 -19.86 -18.74
N GLY A 13 -1.15 -20.02 -19.58
CA GLY A 13 -2.23 -19.05 -19.70
C GLY A 13 -2.98 -18.82 -18.39
N ALA A 14 -3.30 -19.90 -17.67
CA ALA A 14 -3.96 -19.84 -16.37
C ALA A 14 -3.09 -19.15 -15.31
N LEU A 15 -1.77 -19.39 -15.31
CA LEU A 15 -0.83 -18.70 -14.42
C LEU A 15 -0.75 -17.20 -14.71
N LEU A 16 -0.69 -16.81 -16.00
CA LEU A 16 -0.66 -15.40 -16.38
C LEU A 16 -1.96 -14.68 -15.97
N VAL A 17 -3.11 -15.28 -16.26
CA VAL A 17 -4.40 -14.71 -15.86
C VAL A 17 -4.53 -14.65 -14.34
N GLY A 18 -4.13 -15.70 -13.63
CA GLY A 18 -4.13 -15.74 -12.17
C GLY A 18 -3.22 -14.68 -11.54
N ALA A 19 -2.03 -14.46 -12.11
CA ALA A 19 -1.09 -13.44 -11.65
C ALA A 19 -1.64 -12.02 -11.87
N ILE A 20 -2.23 -11.75 -13.04
CA ILE A 20 -2.81 -10.43 -13.36
C ILE A 20 -3.99 -10.13 -12.43
N VAL A 21 -4.91 -11.08 -12.28
CA VAL A 21 -6.08 -10.93 -11.41
C VAL A 21 -5.65 -10.80 -9.95
N GLY A 22 -4.73 -11.65 -9.48
CA GLY A 22 -4.19 -11.60 -8.12
C GLY A 22 -3.49 -10.27 -7.81
N PHE A 23 -2.72 -9.74 -8.75
CA PHE A 23 -2.06 -8.44 -8.61
C PHE A 23 -3.07 -7.30 -8.49
N PHE A 24 -4.09 -7.26 -9.36
CA PHE A 24 -5.11 -6.21 -9.32
C PHE A 24 -5.95 -6.24 -8.04
N VAL A 25 -6.35 -7.43 -7.60
CA VAL A 25 -7.12 -7.62 -6.36
C VAL A 25 -6.27 -7.22 -5.15
N SER A 26 -5.03 -7.70 -5.07
CA SER A 26 -4.10 -7.33 -3.99
C SER A 26 -3.84 -5.82 -3.95
N ARG A 27 -3.67 -5.18 -5.12
CA ARG A 27 -3.52 -3.72 -5.24
C ARG A 27 -4.73 -2.98 -4.68
N HIS A 28 -5.94 -3.43 -5.00
CA HIS A 28 -7.17 -2.80 -4.56
C HIS A 28 -7.39 -2.96 -3.05
N LEU A 29 -7.20 -4.18 -2.53
CA LEU A 29 -7.28 -4.47 -1.09
C LEU A 29 -6.26 -3.64 -0.32
N SER A 30 -4.99 -3.64 -0.75
CA SER A 30 -3.93 -2.86 -0.11
C SER A 30 -4.28 -1.37 -0.01
N LYS A 31 -4.80 -0.79 -1.10
CA LYS A 31 -5.25 0.61 -1.10
C LYS A 31 -6.41 0.86 -0.14
N LYS A 32 -7.39 -0.05 -0.10
CA LYS A 32 -8.54 0.04 0.80
C LYS A 32 -8.10 -0.03 2.26
N HIS A 33 -7.23 -0.98 2.60
CA HIS A 33 -6.67 -1.12 3.94
C HIS A 33 -5.89 0.13 4.39
N LEU A 34 -5.06 0.74 3.52
CA LEU A 34 -4.32 1.97 3.82
C LEU A 34 -5.21 3.22 3.93
N LYS A 35 -6.42 3.17 3.38
CA LYS A 35 -7.43 4.23 3.52
C LYS A 35 -8.17 4.10 4.84
N GLU A 36 -8.50 2.87 5.24
CA GLU A 36 -9.18 2.58 6.51
C GLU A 36 -8.24 2.73 7.72
N ASN A 37 -6.96 2.41 7.57
CA ASN A 37 -5.93 2.56 8.60
C ASN A 37 -4.80 3.47 8.06
N PRO A 38 -4.91 4.80 8.23
CA PRO A 38 -3.91 5.71 7.69
C PRO A 38 -2.53 5.43 8.29
N PRO A 39 -1.46 5.36 7.46
CA PRO A 39 -0.13 4.98 7.93
C PRO A 39 0.55 6.04 8.80
N VAL A 40 0.00 7.26 8.87
CA VAL A 40 0.55 8.36 9.65
C VAL A 40 -0.56 8.97 10.50
N THR A 41 -0.31 9.07 11.80
CA THR A 41 -1.20 9.67 12.80
C THR A 41 -0.47 10.82 13.48
N GLU A 42 -1.23 11.71 14.11
CA GLU A 42 -0.73 12.82 14.93
C GLU A 42 0.29 12.36 15.99
N ASN A 43 0.03 11.20 16.59
CA ASN A 43 0.90 10.57 17.57
C ASN A 43 2.20 10.03 16.95
N MET A 44 2.16 9.47 15.74
CA MET A 44 3.36 9.06 15.02
C MET A 44 4.21 10.26 14.61
N ILE A 45 3.60 11.34 14.13
CA ILE A 45 4.33 12.58 13.83
C ILE A 45 4.97 13.13 15.10
N ARG A 46 4.23 13.13 16.23
CA ARG A 46 4.78 13.55 17.52
C ARG A 46 5.95 12.68 17.98
N ALA A 47 5.83 11.35 17.82
CA ALA A 47 6.90 10.41 18.14
C ALA A 47 8.14 10.63 17.24
N MET A 48 7.93 10.91 15.95
CA MET A 48 8.98 11.25 14.99
C MET A 48 9.70 12.56 15.38
N PHE A 49 8.97 13.59 15.81
CA PHE A 49 9.61 14.81 16.31
C PHE A 49 10.39 14.57 17.61
N LYS A 50 9.81 13.79 18.53
CA LYS A 50 10.48 13.38 19.77
C LYS A 50 11.75 12.57 19.51
N SER A 51 11.77 11.68 18.51
CA SER A 51 12.97 10.92 18.14
C SER A 51 14.07 11.81 17.53
N MET A 52 13.72 12.99 17.02
CA MET A 52 14.66 14.01 16.58
C MET A 52 15.09 14.98 17.69
N GLY A 53 14.71 14.72 18.95
CA GLY A 53 15.03 15.58 20.09
C GLY A 53 14.27 16.91 20.10
N ARG A 54 13.20 17.03 19.31
CA ARG A 54 12.38 18.25 19.24
C ARG A 54 11.02 17.99 19.88
N THR A 55 10.57 18.90 20.73
CA THR A 55 9.19 18.90 21.23
C THR A 55 8.31 19.62 20.21
N PRO A 56 7.42 18.90 19.49
CA PRO A 56 6.61 19.55 18.46
C PRO A 56 5.45 20.33 19.08
N SER A 57 5.12 21.48 18.48
CA SER A 57 3.87 22.20 18.76
C SER A 57 2.69 21.55 18.02
N GLU A 58 1.50 21.54 18.62
CA GLU A 58 0.26 21.01 17.99
C GLU A 58 0.02 21.59 16.59
N LYS A 59 0.33 22.88 16.40
CA LYS A 59 0.18 23.55 15.10
C LYS A 59 1.14 22.98 14.04
N GLN A 60 2.38 22.67 14.44
CA GLN A 60 3.37 22.07 13.54
C GLN A 60 3.03 20.62 13.21
N VAL A 61 2.56 19.84 14.19
CA VAL A 61 2.09 18.46 13.96
C VAL A 61 0.97 18.46 12.94
N ARG A 62 -0.02 19.34 13.09
CA ARG A 62 -1.17 19.45 12.19
C ARG A 62 -0.78 19.93 10.79
N GLN A 63 0.17 20.88 10.69
CA GLN A 63 0.70 21.34 9.40
C GLN A 63 1.43 20.21 8.66
N VAL A 64 2.20 19.39 9.37
CA VAL A 64 2.89 18.24 8.80
C VAL A 64 1.91 17.12 8.44
N MET A 65 0.88 16.87 9.26
CA MET A 65 -0.15 15.88 8.89
C MET A 65 -0.87 16.31 7.59
N ALA A 66 -1.26 17.57 7.49
CA ALA A 66 -1.92 18.10 6.31
C ALA A 66 -1.04 18.02 5.05
N SER A 67 0.28 18.26 5.16
CA SER A 67 1.19 18.11 4.02
C SER A 67 1.40 16.65 3.62
N MET A 68 1.29 15.69 4.55
CA MET A 68 1.32 14.26 4.23
C MET A 68 0.03 13.78 3.57
N GLU A 69 -1.14 14.29 3.99
CA GLU A 69 -2.42 14.00 3.35
C GLU A 69 -2.52 14.57 1.93
N GLN A 70 -1.93 15.74 1.68
CA GLN A 70 -1.87 16.35 0.36
C GLN A 70 -1.05 15.55 -0.66
N ASN A 71 -0.22 14.60 -0.22
CA ASN A 71 0.61 13.75 -1.09
C ASN A 71 0.01 12.33 -1.31
N LYS A 72 -1.25 12.08 -0.93
CA LYS A 72 -1.98 10.84 -1.27
C LYS A 72 -2.54 10.87 -2.69
#